data_AF-A0A6I2UMG3-F1
#
_entry.id   AF-A0A6I2UMG3-F1
#
_cell.length_a   1.000
_cell.length_b   1.000
_cell.length_c   1.000
_cell.angle_alpha   90.00
_cell.angle_beta   90.00
_cell.angle_gamma   90.00
#
_symmetry.space_group_name_H-M   'P 1'
#
loop_
_entity.id
_entity.type
_entity.pdbx_description
1 polymer ?
#
loop_
_entity_poly.entity_id
_entity_poly.type
_entity_poly.pdbx_seq_one_letter_code
_entity_poly.pdbx_strand_id
1 'polypeptide(L)'
;MTRFRDLRIKSGLTQTEFRHLYNEKYARSYTAAAISQIEHGRRMPELGALLDFADFYGVSLDYLLERDRDLRESCMSSKLKDFVEQLSAGKEDRQDDSGEAANEDEASQESKENIEILRGLLQQSVLLAQRVEKEAKHS
;
A
#
# COMPACT_ATOMS: atom_id res chain seq x y z
N MET A 1 -18.97 -6.62 2.20
CA MET A 1 -17.67 -6.24 1.62
C MET A 1 -17.66 -4.73 1.41
N THR A 2 -17.25 -3.97 2.42
CA THR A 2 -17.27 -2.50 2.38
C THR A 2 -16.37 -1.94 1.27
N ARG A 3 -15.18 -2.52 1.06
CA ARG A 3 -14.27 -2.16 -0.04
C ARG A 3 -14.83 -2.34 -1.44
N PHE A 4 -15.61 -3.40 -1.66
CA PHE A 4 -16.22 -3.67 -2.96
C PHE A 4 -17.24 -2.59 -3.34
N ARG A 5 -18.06 -2.15 -2.38
CA ARG A 5 -18.97 -1.02 -2.56
C ARG A 5 -18.21 0.27 -2.86
N ASP A 6 -17.12 0.54 -2.14
CA ASP A 6 -16.31 1.74 -2.35
C ASP A 6 -15.68 1.77 -3.74
N LEU A 7 -15.15 0.64 -4.21
CA LEU A 7 -14.58 0.51 -5.57
C LEU A 7 -15.64 0.78 -6.63
N ARG A 8 -16.85 0.24 -6.46
CA ARG A 8 -17.98 0.52 -7.35
C ARG A 8 -18.31 2.02 -7.40
N ILE A 9 -18.41 2.67 -6.25
CA ILE A 9 -18.70 4.11 -6.17
C ILE A 9 -17.57 4.94 -6.80
N LYS A 10 -16.31 4.60 -6.55
CA LYS A 10 -15.14 5.26 -7.16
C LYS A 10 -15.11 5.12 -8.67
N SER A 11 -15.55 3.99 -9.20
CA SER A 11 -15.72 3.78 -10.65
C SER A 11 -16.92 4.52 -11.24
N GLY A 12 -17.73 5.21 -10.42
CA GLY A 12 -18.92 5.93 -10.88
C GLY A 12 -20.09 5.04 -11.28
N LEU A 13 -20.04 3.74 -10.98
CA LEU A 13 -21.02 2.75 -11.43
C LEU A 13 -22.17 2.61 -10.42
N THR A 14 -23.40 2.57 -10.93
CA THR A 14 -24.54 2.08 -10.16
C THR A 14 -24.45 0.56 -9.96
N GLN A 15 -25.20 0.03 -9.00
CA GLN A 15 -25.23 -1.42 -8.74
C GLN A 15 -25.78 -2.21 -9.95
N THR A 16 -26.73 -1.62 -10.67
CA THR A 16 -27.32 -2.20 -11.89
C THR A 16 -26.33 -2.20 -13.06
N GLU A 17 -25.63 -1.09 -13.29
CA GLU A 17 -24.62 -0.99 -14.36
C GLU A 17 -23.45 -1.93 -14.11
N PHE A 18 -22.90 -1.94 -12.89
CA PHE A 18 -21.85 -2.89 -12.52
C PHE A 18 -22.28 -4.33 -12.77
N ARG A 19 -23.49 -4.70 -12.33
CA ARG A 19 -24.03 -6.05 -12.53
C ARG A 19 -24.09 -6.40 -14.02
N HIS A 20 -24.58 -5.49 -14.86
CA HIS A 20 -24.66 -5.74 -16.30
C HIS A 20 -23.28 -5.95 -16.92
N LEU A 21 -22.34 -5.03 -16.66
CA LEU A 21 -20.96 -5.11 -17.15
C LEU A 21 -20.24 -6.38 -16.67
N TYR A 22 -20.41 -6.72 -15.40
CA TYR A 22 -19.78 -7.88 -14.80
C TYR A 22 -20.37 -9.19 -15.33
N ASN A 23 -21.70 -9.28 -15.46
CA ASN A 23 -22.38 -10.44 -16.02
C ASN A 23 -22.00 -10.66 -17.49
N GLU A 24 -21.88 -9.58 -18.26
CA GLU A 24 -21.44 -9.62 -19.66
C GLU A 24 -19.98 -10.06 -19.79
N LYS A 25 -19.07 -9.49 -18.98
CA LYS A 25 -17.64 -9.76 -19.06
C LYS A 25 -17.25 -11.17 -18.59
N TYR A 26 -17.88 -11.67 -17.52
CA TYR A 26 -17.52 -12.95 -16.90
C TYR A 26 -18.56 -14.06 -17.16
N ALA A 27 -19.53 -13.83 -18.05
CA ALA A 27 -20.63 -14.75 -18.35
C ALA A 27 -21.35 -15.25 -17.07
N ARG A 28 -21.53 -14.37 -16.09
CA ARG A 28 -22.19 -14.67 -14.81
C ARG A 28 -23.65 -14.17 -14.84
N SER A 29 -24.47 -14.70 -13.93
CA SER A 29 -25.87 -14.28 -13.78
C SER A 29 -26.14 -13.79 -12.36
N TYR A 30 -25.40 -12.76 -11.92
CA TYR A 30 -25.67 -12.12 -10.64
C TYR A 30 -26.96 -11.31 -10.68
N THR A 31 -27.77 -11.45 -9.63
CA THR A 31 -28.97 -10.64 -9.41
C THR A 31 -28.62 -9.39 -8.60
N ALA A 32 -29.46 -8.33 -8.69
CA ALA A 32 -29.26 -7.12 -7.88
C ALA A 32 -29.26 -7.41 -6.37
N ALA A 33 -30.14 -8.32 -5.93
CA ALA A 33 -30.19 -8.76 -4.54
C ALA A 33 -28.89 -9.43 -4.10
N ALA A 34 -28.28 -10.27 -4.95
CA ALA A 34 -27.01 -10.92 -4.66
C ALA A 34 -25.87 -9.90 -4.50
N ILE A 35 -25.75 -8.92 -5.42
CA ILE A 35 -24.74 -7.85 -5.31
C ILE A 35 -24.96 -7.02 -4.05
N SER A 36 -26.21 -6.68 -3.73
CA SER A 36 -26.52 -5.95 -2.49
C SER A 36 -26.11 -6.73 -1.25
N GLN A 37 -26.40 -8.03 -1.18
CA GLN A 37 -25.96 -8.85 -0.04
C GLN A 37 -24.44 -8.96 0.06
N ILE A 38 -23.72 -9.03 -1.07
CA ILE A 38 -22.26 -9.04 -1.11
C ILE A 38 -21.68 -7.72 -0.59
N GLU A 39 -22.19 -6.58 -1.10
CA GLU A 39 -21.78 -5.24 -0.66
C GLU A 39 -21.97 -5.08 0.86
N HIS A 40 -23.11 -5.50 1.40
CA HIS A 40 -23.41 -5.44 2.83
C HIS A 40 -22.74 -6.55 3.66
N GLY A 41 -21.97 -7.46 3.04
CA GLY A 41 -21.29 -8.55 3.75
C GLY A 41 -22.22 -9.62 4.32
N ARG A 42 -23.50 -9.61 3.93
CA ARG A 42 -24.49 -10.63 4.29
C ARG A 42 -24.24 -11.94 3.55
N ARG A 43 -23.57 -11.88 2.39
CA ARG A 43 -23.20 -13.03 1.57
C ARG A 43 -21.75 -12.88 1.12
N MET A 44 -20.97 -13.94 1.25
CA MET A 44 -19.64 -13.99 0.67
C MET A 44 -19.75 -14.51 -0.78
N PRO A 45 -19.07 -13.87 -1.75
CA PRO A 45 -18.99 -14.41 -3.10
C PRO A 45 -18.17 -15.70 -3.13
N GLU A 46 -18.40 -16.53 -4.14
CA GLU A 46 -17.57 -17.71 -4.39
C GLU A 46 -16.14 -17.29 -4.76
N LEU A 47 -15.14 -18.14 -4.50
CA LEU A 47 -13.73 -17.83 -4.74
C LEU A 47 -13.47 -17.38 -6.19
N GLY A 48 -14.09 -18.05 -7.17
CA GLY A 48 -13.97 -17.66 -8.58
C GLY A 48 -14.49 -16.24 -8.84
N ALA A 49 -15.66 -15.89 -8.29
CA ALA A 49 -16.21 -14.55 -8.43
C ALA A 49 -15.38 -13.50 -7.69
N LEU A 50 -14.74 -13.86 -6.58
CA LEU A 50 -13.85 -12.98 -5.83
C LEU A 50 -12.58 -12.65 -6.64
N LEU A 51 -12.01 -13.63 -7.33
CA LEU A 51 -10.91 -13.43 -8.28
C LEU A 51 -11.34 -12.53 -9.43
N ASP A 52 -12.51 -12.82 -10.03
CA ASP A 52 -13.07 -11.99 -11.09
C ASP A 52 -13.28 -10.52 -10.65
N PHE A 53 -13.69 -10.29 -9.40
CA PHE A 53 -13.79 -8.92 -8.84
C PHE A 53 -12.44 -8.24 -8.67
N ALA A 54 -11.42 -8.97 -8.20
CA ALA A 54 -10.06 -8.47 -8.08
C ALA A 54 -9.51 -8.05 -9.45
N ASP A 55 -9.68 -8.91 -10.46
CA ASP A 55 -9.26 -8.66 -11.84
C ASP A 55 -10.06 -7.54 -12.51
N PHE A 56 -11.36 -7.41 -12.19
CA PHE A 56 -12.20 -6.35 -12.73
C PHE A 56 -11.74 -4.96 -12.29
N TYR A 57 -11.35 -4.83 -11.01
CA TYR A 57 -10.90 -3.56 -10.43
C TYR A 57 -9.37 -3.38 -10.43
N GLY A 58 -8.61 -4.41 -10.82
CA GLY A 58 -7.14 -4.40 -10.78
C GLY A 58 -6.57 -4.29 -9.37
N VAL A 59 -7.24 -4.88 -8.38
CA VAL A 59 -6.84 -4.83 -6.96
C VAL A 59 -6.48 -6.23 -6.45
N SER A 60 -5.72 -6.33 -5.35
CA SER A 60 -5.45 -7.61 -4.72
C SER A 60 -6.68 -8.17 -3.98
N LEU A 61 -6.75 -9.49 -3.84
CA LEU A 61 -7.77 -10.15 -3.01
C LEU A 61 -7.72 -9.67 -1.56
N ASP A 62 -6.51 -9.50 -1.02
CA ASP A 62 -6.31 -9.00 0.35
C ASP A 62 -6.87 -7.60 0.56
N TYR A 63 -6.85 -6.75 -0.47
CA TYR A 63 -7.50 -5.44 -0.45
C TYR A 63 -9.02 -5.56 -0.36
N LEU A 64 -9.63 -6.46 -1.14
CA LEU A 64 -11.09 -6.69 -1.12
C LEU A 64 -11.57 -7.29 0.21
N LEU A 65 -10.77 -8.19 0.79
CA LEU A 65 -11.07 -8.89 2.04
C LEU A 65 -10.72 -8.08 3.30
N GLU A 66 -10.22 -6.85 3.13
CA GLU A 66 -9.83 -5.95 4.23
C GLU A 66 -8.73 -6.49 5.17
N ARG A 67 -8.01 -7.53 4.75
CA ARG A 67 -6.84 -8.09 5.45
C ARG A 67 -5.70 -7.08 5.58
N ASP A 68 -5.74 -6.07 4.74
CA ASP A 68 -4.87 -4.90 4.72
C ASP A 68 -5.02 -3.98 5.95
N ARG A 69 -6.09 -4.08 6.75
CA ARG A 69 -6.22 -3.25 7.97
C ARG A 69 -5.17 -3.64 9.02
N ASP A 70 -4.95 -4.93 9.22
CA ASP A 70 -3.97 -5.43 10.18
C ASP A 70 -2.52 -5.13 9.75
N LEU A 71 -2.27 -4.98 8.44
CA LEU A 71 -0.97 -4.55 7.88
C LEU A 71 -0.76 -3.02 7.89
N ARG A 72 -1.83 -2.24 8.09
CA ARG A 72 -1.77 -0.77 8.27
C ARG A 72 -1.55 -0.37 9.72
N GLU A 73 -1.94 -1.23 10.68
CA GLU A 73 -1.54 -1.10 12.08
C GLU A 73 -0.05 -1.38 12.31
N SER A 74 0.66 -1.90 11.29
CA SER A 74 2.11 -1.71 11.20
C SER A 74 2.37 -0.23 10.92
N CYS A 75 2.38 0.53 12.03
CA CYS A 75 2.73 1.93 12.16
C CYS A 75 3.71 2.36 11.06
N MET A 76 3.32 3.37 10.27
CA MET A 76 4.18 3.96 9.24
C MET A 76 5.53 4.36 9.82
N SER A 77 5.58 4.75 11.10
CA SER A 77 6.83 5.03 11.81
C SER A 77 7.71 3.79 11.99
N SER A 78 7.14 2.59 12.17
CA SER A 78 7.92 1.34 12.18
C SER A 78 8.53 1.07 10.80
N LYS A 79 7.72 1.16 9.74
CA LYS A 79 8.20 0.95 8.36
C LYS A 79 9.29 1.96 7.97
N LEU A 80 9.14 3.22 8.39
CA LEU A 80 10.14 4.26 8.17
C LEU A 80 11.42 4.02 8.99
N LYS A 81 11.32 3.50 10.21
CA LYS A 81 12.48 3.10 11.02
C LYS A 81 13.24 1.94 10.38
N ASP A 82 12.52 0.92 9.93
CA ASP A 82 13.12 -0.25 9.27
C ASP A 82 13.89 0.17 8.01
N PHE A 83 13.34 1.10 7.22
CA PHE A 83 14.03 1.68 6.06
C PHE A 83 15.28 2.47 6.44
N VAL A 84 15.22 3.27 7.51
CA VAL A 84 16.39 4.03 8.01
C VAL A 84 17.49 3.08 8.51
N GLU A 85 17.13 1.98 9.16
CA GLU A 85 18.07 0.96 9.63
C GLU A 85 18.71 0.21 8.46
N GLN A 86 17.95 -0.19 7.45
CA GLN A 86 18.48 -0.85 6.24
C GLN A 86 19.48 0.04 5.47
N LEU A 87 19.22 1.34 5.38
CA LEU A 87 20.16 2.29 4.78
C LEU A 87 21.45 2.47 5.59
N SER A 88 21.39 2.22 6.91
CA SER A 88 22.57 2.26 7.79
C SER A 88 23.39 0.96 7.76
N ALA A 89 22.74 -0.19 7.56
CA ALA A 89 23.39 -1.51 7.53
C ALA A 89 24.19 -1.78 6.24
N GLY A 90 23.92 -1.06 5.15
CA GLY A 90 24.68 -1.17 3.91
C GLY A 90 26.12 -0.59 3.95
N LYS A 91 26.62 -0.21 5.13
CA LYS A 91 27.89 0.52 5.32
C LYS A 91 29.06 -0.33 5.83
N GLU A 92 28.86 -1.61 6.15
CA GLU A 92 29.91 -2.47 6.73
C GLU A 92 30.08 -3.75 5.91
N ASP A 93 30.76 -3.67 4.76
CA ASP A 93 31.51 -4.78 4.15
C ASP A 93 32.22 -4.30 2.86
N ARG A 94 33.15 -3.35 2.97
CA ARG A 94 34.30 -3.21 2.05
C ARG A 94 35.46 -2.59 2.80
N GLN A 95 36.14 -3.43 3.56
CA GLN A 95 37.52 -3.22 3.92
C GLN A 95 38.32 -3.94 2.83
N ASP A 96 38.87 -3.21 1.87
CA ASP A 96 40.03 -3.69 1.14
C ASP A 96 41.03 -2.56 0.94
N ASP A 97 42.20 -2.89 1.45
CA ASP A 97 43.46 -2.22 1.49
C ASP A 97 44.07 -2.12 0.09
N SER A 98 44.49 -0.91 -0.29
CA SER A 98 45.68 -0.55 -1.07
C SER A 98 45.40 0.59 -2.04
N GLY A 99 46.25 1.61 -1.97
CA GLY A 99 46.04 2.89 -2.59
C GLY A 99 46.17 2.87 -4.11
N GLU A 100 45.34 3.67 -4.77
CA GLU A 100 45.71 4.38 -5.98
C GLU A 100 44.81 5.61 -6.14
N ALA A 101 45.44 6.68 -6.62
CA ALA A 101 45.01 8.05 -6.42
C ALA A 101 43.89 8.51 -7.37
N ALA A 102 43.00 9.32 -6.81
CA ALA A 102 42.39 10.50 -7.42
C ALA A 102 41.62 10.29 -8.73
N ASN A 103 40.34 9.89 -8.63
CA ASN A 103 39.25 10.39 -9.49
C ASN A 103 37.83 9.85 -9.15
N GLU A 104 37.64 9.06 -8.08
CA GLU A 104 36.34 8.44 -7.76
C GLU A 104 35.54 9.17 -6.64
N ASP A 105 36.08 10.24 -6.05
CA ASP A 105 35.64 10.73 -4.74
C ASP A 105 34.39 11.64 -4.75
N GLU A 106 34.20 12.52 -5.74
CA GLU A 106 33.12 13.53 -5.67
C GLU A 106 31.71 12.93 -5.79
N ALA A 107 31.48 12.03 -6.76
CA ALA A 107 30.17 11.38 -6.93
C ALA A 107 29.83 10.46 -5.74
N SER A 108 30.86 9.88 -5.10
CA SER A 108 30.74 9.08 -3.87
C SER A 108 30.39 9.96 -2.67
N GLN A 109 30.95 11.16 -2.58
CA GLN A 109 30.64 12.15 -1.55
C GLN A 109 29.24 12.74 -1.71
N GLU A 110 28.85 13.15 -2.91
CA GLU A 110 27.50 13.65 -3.19
C GLU A 110 26.44 12.58 -2.87
N SER A 111 26.71 11.32 -3.21
CA SER A 111 25.82 10.20 -2.86
C SER A 111 25.71 10.00 -1.35
N LYS A 112 26.82 10.12 -0.61
CA LYS A 112 26.83 10.04 0.86
C LYS A 112 26.04 11.19 1.48
N GLU A 113 26.21 12.41 0.97
CA GLU A 113 25.49 13.61 1.42
C GLU A 113 23.99 13.50 1.11
N ASN A 114 23.62 13.04 -0.08
CA ASN A 114 22.23 12.81 -0.48
C ASN A 114 21.53 11.79 0.43
N ILE A 115 22.24 10.72 0.82
CA ILE A 115 21.72 9.73 1.77
C ILE A 115 21.52 10.36 3.16
N GLU A 116 22.43 11.21 3.60
CA GLU A 116 22.34 11.89 4.89
C GLU A 116 21.18 12.90 4.93
N ILE A 117 20.98 13.67 3.85
CA ILE A 117 19.83 14.55 3.67
C ILE A 117 18.53 13.76 3.71
N LEU A 118 18.45 12.65 2.97
CA LEU A 118 17.27 11.78 2.95
C LEU A 118 16.95 11.22 4.34
N ARG A 119 17.96 10.80 5.10
CA ARG A 119 17.81 10.35 6.49
C ARG A 119 17.19 11.44 7.36
N GLY A 120 17.67 12.69 7.25
CA GLY A 120 17.12 13.83 7.99
C GLY A 120 15.66 14.09 7.67
N LEU A 121 15.29 14.10 6.39
CA LEU A 121 13.90 14.30 5.94
C LEU A 121 12.97 13.19 6.45
N LEU A 122 13.41 11.94 6.42
CA LEU A 122 12.63 10.81 6.93
C LEU A 122 12.44 10.90 8.45
N GLN A 123 13.48 11.28 9.21
CA GLN A 123 13.37 11.49 10.65
C GLN A 123 12.36 12.60 11.00
N GLN A 124 12.39 13.71 10.25
CA GLN A 124 11.42 14.78 10.42
C GLN A 124 10.00 14.32 10.10
N SER A 125 9.83 13.53 9.03
CA SER A 125 8.54 12.95 8.64
C SER A 125 7.95 12.06 9.76
N VAL A 126 8.80 11.25 10.41
CA VAL A 126 8.40 10.44 11.58
C VAL A 126 7.94 11.31 12.74
N LEU A 127 8.68 12.37 13.08
CA LEU A 127 8.32 13.29 14.16
C LEU A 127 6.98 14.00 13.88
N LEU A 128 6.73 14.42 12.64
CA LEU A 128 5.47 15.03 12.24
C LEU A 128 4.30 14.06 12.37
N ALA A 129 4.46 12.82 11.90
CA ALA A 129 3.42 11.79 12.03
C ALA A 129 3.02 11.57 13.50
N GLN A 130 4.01 11.47 14.40
CA GLN A 130 3.76 11.34 15.84
C GLN A 130 3.01 12.53 16.45
N ARG A 131 3.25 13.76 15.95
CA ARG A 131 2.54 14.95 16.42
C ARG A 131 1.08 14.94 15.98
N VAL A 132 0.82 14.63 14.71
CA VAL A 132 -0.55 14.52 14.17
C VAL A 132 -1.34 13.46 14.93
N GLU A 133 -0.73 12.31 15.22
CA GLU A 133 -1.37 11.24 16.00
C GLU A 133 -1.66 11.65 17.46
N LYS A 134 -0.85 12.53 18.06
CA LYS A 134 -1.11 13.07 19.40
C LYS A 134 -2.25 14.08 19.39
N GLU A 135 -2.31 14.96 18.39
CA GLU A 135 -3.39 15.93 18.21
C GLU A 135 -4.73 15.24 17.97
N ALA A 136 -4.75 14.19 17.15
CA ALA A 136 -5.95 13.38 16.89
C ALA A 136 -6.49 12.64 18.13
N LYS A 137 -5.66 12.44 19.18
CA LYS A 137 -6.08 11.82 20.45
C LYS A 137 -6.62 12.83 21.47
N HIS A 138 -6.45 14.14 21.22
CA HIS A 138 -6.87 15.22 22.12
C HIS A 138 -8.00 16.10 21.53
N SER A 139 -8.42 15.86 20.28
CA SER A 139 -9.71 16.34 19.72
C SER A 139 -10.82 15.32 19.97
#